data_AF-A0A6P5YC99-F1
#
_entry.id   AF-A0A6P5YC99-F1
#
_cell.length_a   1.000
_cell.length_b   1.000
_cell.length_c   1.000
_cell.angle_alpha   90.00
_cell.angle_beta   90.00
_cell.angle_gamma   90.00
#
_symmetry.space_group_name_H-M   'P 1'
#
loop_
_entity.id
_entity.type
_entity.pdbx_description
1 polymer ?
#
loop_
_entity_poly.entity_id
_entity_poly.type
_entity_poly.pdbx_seq_one_letter_code
_entity_poly.pdbx_strand_id
1 'polypeptide(L)'
;MASHPHLDDDDDFGGDFPGSHSTRRSDNKRSFGDLEDDEDDIFGSKKSNSKVEETAPGVATGMILSLRESLQNCKDTLATCQTDLEAAKSEIHKWHSVFQNEPFIPAGTTPEPKLVISYLQTLKSSEEVLKEQLEKAKKKEAAYIVTFAKREQEIAELKSAVRDLKVQLKPPSMQARRLLLDPAIHEEFTRLKNLVEEKDKKVKELQENIAAVSFTPQSKMGKMLMAKCRTLQEENEEIGNQAEEGKMHELAMKLALQKSQNAELRSQFEALYKQMEGLTNDAERSNETVYILQEKLEAKDNEIKRLKLELHQKTRMEEDNKADLALDTSKVKDEMITDETATTNE
;
A
#
# COMPACT_ATOMS: atom_id res chain seq x y z
N MET A 1 25.35 -4.84 11.59
CA MET A 1 24.74 -4.55 10.28
C MET A 1 24.99 -3.08 10.01
N ALA A 2 26.13 -2.74 9.41
CA ALA A 2 26.37 -2.65 7.95
C ALA A 2 25.44 -1.57 7.34
N SER A 3 25.89 -0.43 6.80
CA SER A 3 27.20 -0.11 6.19
C SER A 3 27.39 1.41 6.04
N HIS A 4 28.60 1.90 6.34
CA HIS A 4 29.20 3.21 5.95
C HIS A 4 29.80 3.12 4.54
N PRO A 5 29.96 4.23 3.78
CA PRO A 5 31.27 4.94 3.71
C PRO A 5 31.11 6.47 3.46
N HIS A 6 31.83 7.41 4.08
CA HIS A 6 33.27 7.71 4.17
C HIS A 6 33.97 7.97 2.81
N LEU A 7 34.52 9.17 2.73
CA LEU A 7 35.15 9.84 1.58
C LEU A 7 36.67 9.73 1.69
N ASP A 8 37.29 9.89 0.54
CA ASP A 8 38.70 10.15 0.24
C ASP A 8 39.57 8.90 -0.02
N ASP A 9 39.91 8.71 -1.29
CA ASP A 9 41.29 8.54 -1.73
C ASP A 9 41.37 8.99 -3.21
N ASP A 10 42.26 9.96 -3.44
CA ASP A 10 42.72 10.38 -4.75
C ASP A 10 43.59 9.28 -5.37
N ASP A 11 43.33 8.88 -6.61
CA ASP A 11 44.36 8.36 -7.51
C ASP A 11 43.99 8.66 -8.97
N ASP A 12 44.83 9.47 -9.57
CA ASP A 12 44.85 9.90 -10.97
C ASP A 12 45.48 8.80 -11.85
N PHE A 13 44.74 8.29 -12.84
CA PHE A 13 45.36 7.78 -14.07
C PHE A 13 44.36 7.79 -15.23
N GLY A 14 44.74 8.49 -16.30
CA GLY A 14 43.93 8.69 -17.50
C GLY A 14 43.72 7.44 -18.36
N GLY A 15 42.89 7.62 -19.40
CA GLY A 15 42.76 6.66 -20.49
C GLY A 15 41.39 6.67 -21.17
N ASP A 16 41.33 7.36 -22.31
CA ASP A 16 40.61 7.01 -23.54
C ASP A 16 39.09 6.71 -23.53
N PHE A 17 38.37 7.63 -24.19
CA PHE A 17 37.03 7.40 -24.75
C PHE A 17 37.10 6.80 -26.18
N PRO A 18 36.21 5.85 -26.53
CA PRO A 18 35.93 5.51 -27.91
C PRO A 18 34.51 5.86 -28.39
N GLY A 19 34.43 6.39 -29.62
CA GLY A 19 33.37 6.16 -30.63
C GLY A 19 32.10 7.03 -30.56
N SER A 20 31.43 7.43 -31.66
CA SER A 20 31.65 7.18 -33.10
C SER A 20 30.68 8.02 -33.99
N HIS A 21 31.04 8.10 -35.29
CA HIS A 21 30.28 8.45 -36.52
C HIS A 21 29.83 9.92 -36.76
N SER A 22 29.97 10.54 -37.95
CA SER A 22 30.22 10.05 -39.32
C SER A 22 30.71 11.20 -40.26
N THR A 23 31.16 10.78 -41.46
CA THR A 23 31.07 11.46 -42.79
C THR A 23 32.36 11.95 -43.49
N ARG A 24 32.86 11.08 -44.41
CA ARG A 24 33.43 11.32 -45.75
C ARG A 24 34.24 12.61 -46.04
N ARG A 25 35.51 12.45 -46.42
CA ARG A 25 36.04 12.74 -47.78
C ARG A 25 37.47 12.22 -47.98
N SER A 26 37.78 11.95 -49.24
CA SER A 26 38.91 11.22 -49.80
C SER A 26 40.23 12.03 -49.76
N ASP A 27 41.21 11.58 -48.99
CA ASP A 27 42.59 12.06 -49.06
C ASP A 27 43.49 11.04 -49.79
N ASN A 28 43.91 11.43 -50.99
CA ASN A 28 44.88 10.74 -51.81
C ASN A 28 46.29 11.20 -51.39
N LYS A 29 46.89 10.55 -50.38
CA LYS A 29 48.30 10.74 -50.02
C LYS A 29 49.20 10.15 -51.12
N ARG A 30 49.87 11.01 -51.89
CA ARG A 30 51.02 10.61 -52.69
C ARG A 30 52.23 10.48 -51.77
N SER A 31 52.70 9.24 -51.65
CA SER A 31 54.06 8.87 -51.29
C SER A 31 55.04 9.54 -52.25
N PHE A 32 56.07 10.20 -51.73
CA PHE A 32 57.28 10.48 -52.48
C PHE A 32 58.41 9.74 -51.77
N GLY A 33 58.81 8.63 -52.39
CA GLY A 33 60.08 7.98 -52.14
C GLY A 33 61.20 8.85 -52.69
N ASP A 34 62.21 9.01 -51.87
CA ASP A 34 63.62 8.76 -52.18
C ASP A 34 63.91 8.40 -53.64
N LEU A 35 64.56 9.33 -54.36
CA LEU A 35 65.22 9.10 -55.63
C LEU A 35 66.51 9.93 -55.60
N GLU A 36 67.53 9.28 -55.04
CA GLU A 36 68.80 8.97 -55.69
C GLU A 36 69.40 10.10 -56.56
N ASP A 37 70.47 10.63 -55.96
CA ASP A 37 71.64 11.32 -56.51
C ASP A 37 72.18 10.64 -57.79
N ASP A 38 71.86 11.20 -58.95
CA ASP A 38 72.57 10.95 -60.21
C ASP A 38 72.89 12.31 -60.87
N GLU A 39 74.02 12.88 -60.46
CA GLU A 39 74.73 13.97 -61.14
C GLU A 39 75.24 13.49 -62.52
N ASP A 40 74.39 13.59 -63.55
CA ASP A 40 74.83 13.48 -64.94
C ASP A 40 75.48 14.80 -65.40
N ASP A 41 76.79 14.87 -65.16
CA ASP A 41 77.71 15.93 -65.57
C ASP A 41 77.84 15.96 -67.12
N ILE A 42 76.88 16.64 -67.76
CA ILE A 42 76.65 16.70 -69.23
C ILE A 42 77.69 17.51 -70.03
N PHE A 43 78.91 17.72 -69.52
CA PHE A 43 79.99 18.41 -70.25
C PHE A 43 81.38 17.77 -70.13
N GLY A 44 81.45 16.44 -70.29
CA GLY A 44 82.70 15.73 -70.55
C GLY A 44 83.12 15.79 -72.02
N SER A 45 83.94 16.78 -72.40
CA SER A 45 84.56 16.85 -73.74
C SER A 45 85.50 15.66 -73.99
N LYS A 46 85.13 14.71 -74.86
CA LYS A 46 86.07 13.70 -75.37
C LYS A 46 86.05 13.57 -76.90
N LYS A 47 87.27 13.60 -77.42
CA LYS A 47 87.75 13.70 -78.80
C LYS A 47 87.52 12.40 -79.60
N SER A 48 87.11 12.59 -80.86
CA SER A 48 87.48 11.82 -82.07
C SER A 48 87.17 10.32 -82.23
N ASN A 49 86.62 10.04 -83.42
CA ASN A 49 86.71 8.87 -84.29
C ASN A 49 85.63 7.76 -84.19
N SER A 50 84.79 7.67 -85.23
CA SER A 50 84.24 6.38 -85.70
C SER A 50 83.96 6.40 -87.20
N LYS A 51 84.55 5.40 -87.86
CA LYS A 51 84.62 5.09 -89.30
C LYS A 51 83.30 4.47 -89.78
N VAL A 52 82.87 4.84 -90.99
CA VAL A 52 81.63 4.42 -91.67
C VAL A 52 81.68 2.94 -92.06
N GLU A 53 80.63 2.18 -91.72
CA GLU A 53 80.37 0.81 -92.20
C GLU A 53 78.91 0.74 -92.71
N GLU A 54 78.71 0.19 -93.91
CA GLU A 54 77.45 0.16 -94.67
C GLU A 54 76.33 -0.59 -93.93
N THR A 55 75.33 0.13 -93.44
CA THR A 55 74.12 -0.46 -92.83
C THR A 55 73.08 -0.86 -93.87
N ALA A 56 72.64 -2.11 -93.81
CA ALA A 56 71.57 -2.68 -94.65
C ALA A 56 70.26 -1.85 -94.59
N PRO A 57 69.42 -1.87 -95.66
CA PRO A 57 68.30 -0.93 -95.85
C PRO A 57 67.29 -0.87 -94.69
N GLY A 58 67.07 -1.98 -93.98
CA GLY A 58 66.15 -2.04 -92.83
C GLY A 58 66.71 -1.37 -91.57
N VAL A 59 68.02 -1.41 -91.36
CA VAL A 59 68.69 -0.79 -90.20
C VAL A 59 68.71 0.73 -90.36
N ALA A 60 69.02 1.23 -91.55
CA ALA A 60 68.93 2.65 -91.87
C ALA A 60 67.50 3.18 -91.72
N THR A 61 66.49 2.41 -92.16
CA THR A 61 65.07 2.79 -92.02
C THR A 61 64.64 2.84 -90.55
N GLY A 62 65.07 1.87 -89.73
CA GLY A 62 64.82 1.87 -88.28
C GLY A 62 65.43 3.08 -87.58
N MET A 63 66.70 3.40 -87.87
CA MET A 63 67.35 4.60 -87.32
C MET A 63 66.63 5.89 -87.73
N ILE A 64 66.18 5.99 -88.98
CA ILE A 64 65.42 7.16 -89.46
C ILE A 64 64.09 7.31 -88.71
N LEU A 65 63.39 6.20 -88.42
CA LEU A 65 62.14 6.25 -87.65
C LEU A 65 62.38 6.63 -86.19
N SER A 66 63.37 6.05 -85.52
CA SER A 66 63.73 6.42 -84.14
C SER A 66 64.19 7.88 -84.04
N LEU A 67 64.93 8.38 -85.03
CA LEU A 67 65.31 9.79 -85.08
C LEU A 67 64.10 10.70 -85.32
N ARG A 68 63.14 10.29 -86.14
CA ARG A 68 61.89 11.04 -86.35
C ARG A 68 61.00 11.06 -85.12
N GLU A 69 60.88 9.94 -84.43
CA GLU A 69 60.15 9.83 -83.16
C GLU A 69 60.83 10.66 -82.07
N SER A 70 62.16 10.59 -81.95
CA SER A 70 62.93 11.43 -81.03
C SER A 70 62.80 12.92 -81.36
N LEU A 71 62.85 13.29 -82.65
CA LEU A 71 62.62 14.66 -83.11
C LEU A 71 61.20 15.14 -82.77
N GLN A 72 60.19 14.27 -82.95
CA GLN A 72 58.81 14.58 -82.61
C GLN A 72 58.61 14.74 -81.10
N ASN A 73 59.17 13.83 -80.29
CA ASN A 73 59.17 13.96 -78.83
C ASN A 73 59.87 15.25 -78.38
N CYS A 74 61.03 15.60 -78.96
CA CYS A 74 61.72 16.86 -78.69
C CYS A 74 60.87 18.08 -79.06
N LYS A 75 60.09 17.99 -80.14
CA LYS A 75 59.16 19.05 -80.54
C LYS A 75 57.99 19.19 -79.57
N ASP A 76 57.46 18.09 -79.05
CA ASP A 76 56.35 18.08 -78.10
C ASP A 76 56.78 18.54 -76.69
N THR A 77 57.99 18.15 -76.25
CA THR A 77 58.58 18.69 -75.02
C THR A 77 58.88 20.17 -75.15
N LEU A 78 59.39 20.63 -76.30
CA LEU A 78 59.57 22.06 -76.57
C LEU A 78 58.23 22.83 -76.49
N ALA A 79 57.16 22.27 -77.05
CA ALA A 79 55.83 22.87 -76.98
C ALA A 79 55.32 22.98 -75.53
N THR A 80 55.55 21.94 -74.71
CA THR A 80 55.17 21.93 -73.30
C THR A 80 55.98 22.94 -72.49
N CYS A 81 57.31 22.99 -72.69
CA CYS A 81 58.16 24.00 -72.08
C CYS A 81 57.75 25.43 -72.49
N GLN A 82 57.31 25.62 -73.74
CA GLN A 82 56.80 26.91 -74.21
C GLN A 82 55.50 27.30 -73.48
N THR A 83 54.57 26.36 -73.28
CA THR A 83 53.33 26.63 -72.55
C THR A 83 53.59 26.92 -71.07
N ASP A 84 54.49 26.18 -70.43
CA ASP A 84 54.85 26.39 -69.03
C ASP A 84 55.57 27.72 -68.83
N LEU A 85 56.42 28.12 -69.79
CA LEU A 85 57.06 29.43 -69.80
C LEU A 85 56.03 30.56 -69.89
N GLU A 86 55.03 30.46 -70.77
CA GLU A 86 53.96 31.47 -70.87
C GLU A 86 53.05 31.49 -69.64
N ALA A 87 52.78 30.33 -69.02
CA ALA A 87 52.07 30.26 -67.75
C ALA A 87 52.85 30.94 -66.61
N ALA A 88 54.15 30.65 -66.49
CA ALA A 88 55.02 31.27 -65.50
C ALA A 88 55.15 32.79 -65.72
N LYS A 89 55.25 33.24 -66.99
CA LYS A 89 55.22 34.68 -67.32
C LYS A 89 53.91 35.34 -66.91
N SER A 90 52.78 34.67 -67.14
CA SER A 90 51.46 35.16 -66.76
C SER A 90 51.31 35.26 -65.24
N GLU A 91 51.83 34.28 -64.51
CA GLU A 91 51.87 34.29 -63.05
C GLU A 91 52.76 35.41 -62.51
N ILE A 92 53.97 35.58 -63.04
CA ILE A 92 54.87 36.69 -62.70
C ILE A 92 54.19 38.03 -62.96
N HIS A 93 53.51 38.18 -64.10
CA HIS A 93 52.76 39.39 -64.43
C HIS A 93 51.62 39.64 -63.42
N LYS A 94 50.90 38.59 -63.01
CA LYS A 94 49.87 38.67 -61.97
C LYS A 94 50.46 39.14 -60.63
N TRP A 95 51.57 38.55 -60.19
CA TRP A 95 52.27 38.98 -58.97
C TRP A 95 52.72 40.43 -59.06
N HIS A 96 53.28 40.86 -60.20
CA HIS A 96 53.63 42.26 -60.41
C HIS A 96 52.43 43.20 -60.32
N SER A 97 51.30 42.83 -60.92
CA SER A 97 50.06 43.62 -60.83
C SER A 97 49.53 43.71 -59.40
N VAL A 98 49.56 42.61 -58.64
CA VAL A 98 49.16 42.61 -57.22
C VAL A 98 50.05 43.55 -56.41
N PHE A 99 51.37 43.46 -56.56
CA PHE A 99 52.29 44.33 -55.83
C PHE A 99 52.20 45.80 -56.24
N GLN A 100 51.88 46.11 -57.50
CA GLN A 100 51.68 47.50 -57.95
C GLN A 100 50.43 48.15 -57.37
N ASN A 101 49.41 47.36 -57.03
CA ASN A 101 48.15 47.85 -56.47
C ASN A 101 48.17 47.90 -54.93
N GLU A 102 49.23 47.42 -54.28
CA GLU A 102 49.31 47.28 -52.83
C GLU A 102 49.82 48.59 -52.17
N PRO A 103 49.16 49.10 -51.13
CA PRO A 103 49.45 50.42 -50.55
C PRO A 103 50.83 50.57 -49.87
N PHE A 104 51.56 49.46 -49.66
CA PHE A 104 52.90 49.46 -49.08
C PHE A 104 54.01 49.80 -50.10
N ILE A 105 53.74 49.76 -51.41
CA ILE A 105 54.70 50.09 -52.46
C ILE A 105 54.37 51.48 -53.06
N PRO A 106 55.28 52.48 -53.00
CA PRO A 106 55.07 53.79 -53.61
C PRO A 106 54.84 53.69 -55.12
N ALA A 107 53.82 54.38 -55.63
CA ALA A 107 53.44 54.37 -57.04
C ALA A 107 54.64 54.71 -57.95
N GLY A 108 54.99 53.79 -58.85
CA GLY A 108 56.07 53.96 -59.83
C GLY A 108 57.44 53.39 -59.45
N THR A 109 57.58 52.71 -58.31
CA THR A 109 58.84 52.03 -57.92
C THR A 109 58.77 50.51 -58.13
N THR A 110 59.90 49.89 -58.50
CA THR A 110 60.00 48.43 -58.60
C THR A 110 59.97 47.83 -57.19
N PRO A 111 59.12 46.82 -56.92
CA PRO A 111 59.04 46.22 -55.59
C PRO A 111 60.36 45.55 -55.21
N GLU A 112 61.06 46.10 -54.21
CA GLU A 112 62.28 45.50 -53.70
C GLU A 112 61.94 44.20 -52.95
N PRO A 113 62.52 43.04 -53.30
CA PRO A 113 62.16 41.75 -52.70
C PRO A 113 62.22 41.73 -51.17
N LYS A 114 63.19 42.44 -50.57
CA LYS A 114 63.35 42.55 -49.12
C LYS A 114 62.17 43.27 -48.45
N LEU A 115 61.68 44.35 -49.06
CA LEU A 115 60.53 45.11 -48.55
C LEU A 115 59.27 44.24 -48.58
N VAL A 116 59.01 43.55 -49.69
CA VAL A 116 57.87 42.62 -49.83
C VAL A 116 57.93 41.50 -48.80
N ILE A 117 59.08 40.85 -48.62
CA ILE A 117 59.27 39.79 -47.63
C ILE A 117 59.03 40.32 -46.21
N SER A 118 59.56 41.50 -45.88
CA SER A 118 59.36 42.11 -44.55
C SER A 118 57.89 42.46 -44.27
N TYR A 119 57.17 42.94 -45.29
CA TYR A 119 55.74 43.22 -45.20
C TYR A 119 54.93 41.93 -45.02
N LEU A 120 55.20 40.90 -45.82
CA LEU A 120 54.55 39.59 -45.66
C LEU A 120 54.81 38.98 -44.29
N GLN A 121 56.03 39.11 -43.76
CA GLN A 121 56.36 38.63 -42.43
C GLN A 121 55.62 39.43 -41.34
N THR A 122 55.52 40.75 -41.50
CA THR A 122 54.75 41.61 -40.60
C THR A 122 53.25 41.27 -40.66
N LEU A 123 52.70 41.11 -41.86
CA LEU A 123 51.31 40.74 -42.09
C LEU A 123 51.00 39.38 -41.45
N LYS A 124 51.87 38.37 -41.67
CA LYS A 124 51.76 37.05 -41.06
C LYS A 124 51.77 37.13 -39.52
N SER A 125 52.67 37.93 -38.95
CA SER A 125 52.70 38.14 -37.50
C SER A 125 51.43 38.83 -36.98
N SER A 126 50.89 39.80 -37.72
CA SER A 126 49.65 40.48 -37.35
C SER A 126 48.42 39.58 -37.46
N GLU A 127 48.38 38.70 -38.47
CA GLU A 127 47.34 37.69 -38.65
C GLU A 127 47.35 36.69 -37.48
N GLU A 128 48.54 36.26 -37.05
CA GLU A 128 48.70 35.33 -35.93
C GLU A 128 48.25 35.97 -34.61
N VAL A 129 48.58 37.25 -34.37
CA VAL A 129 48.08 38.01 -33.20
C VAL A 129 46.55 38.14 -33.23
N LEU A 130 45.96 38.46 -34.39
CA LEU A 130 44.50 38.58 -34.52
C LEU A 130 43.80 37.24 -34.30
N LYS A 131 44.37 36.14 -34.79
CA LYS A 131 43.88 34.78 -34.52
C LYS A 131 43.93 34.45 -33.03
N GLU A 132 45.03 34.79 -32.36
CA GLU A 132 45.15 34.57 -30.91
C GLU A 132 44.12 35.40 -30.12
N GLN A 133 43.91 36.66 -30.52
CA GLN A 133 42.88 37.53 -29.92
C GLN A 133 41.47 36.98 -30.14
N LEU A 134 41.17 36.48 -31.34
CA LEU A 134 39.88 35.85 -31.66
C LEU A 134 39.65 34.61 -30.79
N GLU A 135 40.65 33.75 -30.63
CA GLU A 135 40.53 32.56 -29.77
C GLU A 135 40.39 32.94 -28.29
N LYS A 136 41.08 33.98 -27.81
CA LYS A 136 40.87 34.54 -26.47
C LYS A 136 39.45 35.09 -26.30
N ALA A 137 38.91 35.78 -27.31
CA ALA A 137 37.54 36.31 -27.28
C ALA A 137 36.50 35.18 -27.23
N LYS A 138 36.64 34.15 -28.08
CA LYS A 138 35.76 32.97 -28.07
C LYS A 138 35.78 32.23 -26.73
N LYS A 139 36.97 32.04 -26.14
CA LYS A 139 37.10 31.42 -24.81
C LYS A 139 36.40 32.25 -23.73
N LYS A 140 36.53 33.58 -23.78
CA LYS A 140 35.82 34.49 -22.86
C LYS A 140 34.31 34.44 -23.05
N GLU A 141 33.84 34.43 -24.30
CA GLU A 141 32.42 34.32 -24.63
C GLU A 141 31.82 33.00 -24.11
N ALA A 142 32.50 31.88 -24.34
CA ALA A 142 32.08 30.58 -23.81
C ALA A 142 32.02 30.57 -22.27
N ALA A 143 33.01 31.17 -21.61
CA ALA A 143 32.99 31.32 -20.16
C ALA A 143 31.79 32.16 -19.69
N TYR A 144 31.47 33.27 -20.39
CA TYR A 144 30.31 34.08 -20.06
C TYR A 144 29.00 33.30 -20.22
N ILE A 145 28.82 32.55 -21.30
CA ILE A 145 27.63 31.72 -21.52
C ILE A 145 27.40 30.77 -20.34
N VAL A 146 28.45 30.08 -19.87
CA VAL A 146 28.37 29.19 -18.71
C VAL A 146 28.00 29.95 -17.44
N THR A 147 28.61 31.11 -17.19
CA THR A 147 28.29 31.91 -16.00
C THR A 147 26.86 32.47 -16.03
N PHE A 148 26.36 32.86 -17.20
CA PHE A 148 24.98 33.32 -17.37
C PHE A 148 24.00 32.18 -17.12
N ALA A 149 24.23 31.00 -17.69
CA ALA A 149 23.39 29.84 -17.45
C ALA A 149 23.34 29.47 -15.95
N LYS A 150 24.48 29.53 -15.24
CA LYS A 150 24.52 29.27 -13.80
C LYS A 150 23.76 30.32 -12.99
N ARG A 151 23.86 31.61 -13.36
CA ARG A 151 23.09 32.70 -12.73
C ARG A 151 21.59 32.58 -13.01
N GLU A 152 21.19 32.18 -14.21
CA GLU A 152 19.78 31.95 -14.55
C GLU A 152 19.20 30.79 -13.75
N GLN A 153 19.96 29.71 -13.57
CA GLN A 153 19.60 28.59 -12.71
C GLN A 153 19.41 29.03 -11.25
N GLU A 154 20.36 29.80 -10.69
CA GLU A 154 20.27 30.35 -9.33
C GLU A 154 19.02 31.24 -9.16
N ILE A 155 18.72 32.09 -10.14
CA ILE A 155 17.50 32.90 -10.15
C ILE A 155 16.25 32.03 -10.15
N ALA A 156 16.23 30.92 -10.90
CA ALA A 156 15.10 30.01 -10.94
C ALA A 156 14.88 29.29 -9.58
N GLU A 157 15.96 28.86 -8.94
CA GLU A 157 15.96 28.25 -7.61
C GLU A 157 15.46 29.24 -6.54
N LEU A 158 16.00 30.46 -6.52
CA LEU A 158 15.55 31.52 -5.62
C LEU A 158 14.06 31.87 -5.83
N LYS A 159 13.61 31.95 -7.09
CA LYS A 159 12.18 32.14 -7.40
C LYS A 159 11.32 31.00 -6.87
N SER A 160 11.80 29.76 -6.87
CA SER A 160 11.09 28.62 -6.29
C SER A 160 11.02 28.73 -4.77
N ALA A 161 12.15 28.97 -4.11
CA ALA A 161 12.20 29.14 -2.66
C ALA A 161 11.25 30.26 -2.17
N VAL A 162 11.15 31.37 -2.90
CA VAL A 162 10.20 32.45 -2.59
C VAL A 162 8.74 31.97 -2.71
N ARG A 163 8.39 31.17 -3.73
CA ARG A 163 7.03 30.61 -3.84
C ARG A 163 6.72 29.69 -2.66
N ASP A 164 7.66 28.83 -2.29
CA ASP A 164 7.48 27.88 -1.19
C ASP A 164 7.34 28.60 0.15
N LEU A 165 8.19 29.58 0.43
CA LEU A 165 8.07 30.44 1.60
C LEU A 165 6.75 31.21 1.63
N LYS A 166 6.26 31.70 0.48
CA LYS A 166 4.96 32.37 0.38
C LYS A 166 3.79 31.42 0.67
N VAL A 167 3.92 30.14 0.32
CA VAL A 167 2.94 29.11 0.69
C VAL A 167 3.01 28.82 2.18
N GLN A 168 4.20 28.68 2.77
CA GLN A 168 4.38 28.48 4.20
C GLN A 168 3.87 29.68 5.04
N LEU A 169 4.03 30.90 4.53
CA LEU A 169 3.55 32.12 5.19
C LEU A 169 2.02 32.24 5.16
N LYS A 170 1.32 31.56 4.23
CA LYS A 170 -0.14 31.47 4.29
C LYS A 170 -0.50 30.51 5.42
N PRO A 171 -1.07 30.98 6.55
CA PRO A 171 -1.31 30.10 7.67
C PRO A 171 -2.36 29.05 7.30
N PRO A 172 -2.08 27.74 7.45
CA PRO A 172 -3.03 26.68 7.11
C PRO A 172 -4.30 26.72 7.98
N SER A 173 -4.21 27.28 9.19
CA SER A 173 -5.31 27.30 10.16
C SER A 173 -5.78 28.72 10.48
N MET A 174 -7.08 28.86 10.76
CA MET A 174 -7.69 30.10 11.27
C MET A 174 -7.08 30.55 12.61
N GLN A 175 -6.53 29.63 13.40
CA GLN A 175 -5.90 29.91 14.69
C GLN A 175 -4.59 30.70 14.55
N ALA A 176 -3.75 30.36 13.57
CA ALA A 176 -2.54 31.12 13.29
C ALA A 176 -2.86 32.53 12.73
N ARG A 177 -3.98 32.68 12.00
CA ARG A 177 -4.50 34.02 11.63
C ARG A 177 -4.96 34.83 12.85
N ARG A 178 -5.50 34.19 13.90
CA ARG A 178 -5.84 34.88 15.17
C ARG A 178 -4.61 35.34 15.94
N LEU A 179 -3.50 34.61 15.88
CA LEU A 179 -2.22 35.00 16.50
C LEU A 179 -1.51 36.15 15.77
N LEU A 180 -1.81 36.36 14.48
CA LEU A 180 -1.28 37.47 13.67
C LEU A 180 -2.14 38.74 13.72
N LEU A 181 -3.39 38.64 14.21
CA LEU A 181 -4.14 39.82 14.60
C LEU A 181 -3.58 40.30 15.93
N ASP A 182 -3.33 41.60 16.04
CA ASP A 182 -3.01 42.22 17.32
C ASP A 182 -4.04 41.77 18.37
N PRO A 183 -3.62 41.22 19.52
CA PRO A 183 -4.54 40.66 20.50
C PRO A 183 -5.66 41.63 20.92
N ALA A 184 -5.37 42.93 21.00
CA ALA A 184 -6.39 43.94 21.34
C ALA A 184 -7.39 44.15 20.20
N ILE A 185 -6.93 44.14 18.94
CA ILE A 185 -7.83 44.20 17.77
C ILE A 185 -8.71 42.94 17.70
N HIS A 186 -8.17 41.76 17.98
CA HIS A 186 -8.96 40.52 17.98
C HIS A 186 -10.04 40.53 19.07
N GLU A 187 -9.70 41.04 20.25
CA GLU A 187 -10.62 41.18 21.37
C GLU A 187 -11.75 42.16 21.03
N GLU A 188 -11.45 43.35 20.49
CA GLU A 188 -12.47 44.31 20.07
C GLU A 188 -13.36 43.77 18.95
N PHE A 189 -12.79 43.05 17.98
CA PHE A 189 -13.59 42.42 16.92
C PHE A 189 -14.53 41.35 17.48
N THR A 190 -14.06 40.57 18.45
CA THR A 190 -14.87 39.54 19.13
C THR A 190 -15.97 40.19 19.96
N ARG A 191 -15.65 41.26 20.69
CA ARG A 191 -16.62 42.05 21.47
C ARG A 191 -17.70 42.64 20.57
N LEU A 192 -17.32 43.25 19.45
CA LEU A 192 -18.26 43.81 18.46
C LEU A 192 -19.13 42.73 17.86
N LYS A 193 -18.56 41.58 17.49
CA LYS A 193 -19.34 40.45 16.96
C LYS A 193 -20.39 39.95 17.96
N ASN A 194 -20.00 39.74 19.21
CA ASN A 194 -20.92 39.31 20.27
C ASN A 194 -22.02 40.36 20.50
N LEU A 195 -21.67 41.65 20.48
CA LEU A 195 -22.64 42.74 20.64
C LEU A 195 -23.64 42.78 19.48
N VAL A 196 -23.19 42.56 18.24
CA VAL A 196 -24.09 42.47 17.08
C VAL A 196 -25.04 41.27 17.22
N GLU A 197 -24.52 40.09 17.58
CA GLU A 197 -25.35 38.89 17.78
C GLU A 197 -26.38 39.08 18.91
N GLU A 198 -26.01 39.74 20.01
CA GLU A 198 -26.91 40.07 21.10
C GLU A 198 -28.02 41.04 20.64
N LYS A 199 -27.65 42.08 19.90
CA LYS A 199 -28.60 43.08 19.38
C LYS A 199 -29.55 42.45 18.35
N ASP A 200 -29.05 41.58 17.47
CA ASP A 200 -29.87 40.85 16.51
C ASP A 200 -30.88 39.93 17.21
N LYS A 201 -30.46 39.22 18.26
CA LYS A 201 -31.39 38.47 19.11
C LYS A 201 -32.44 39.38 19.72
N LYS A 202 -32.04 40.55 20.24
CA LYS A 202 -32.98 41.48 20.85
C LYS A 202 -33.97 42.08 19.85
N VAL A 203 -33.52 42.35 18.63
CA VAL A 203 -34.37 42.78 17.53
C VAL A 203 -35.38 41.70 17.18
N LYS A 204 -34.94 40.44 17.07
CA LYS A 204 -35.85 39.31 16.83
C LYS A 204 -36.88 39.15 17.95
N GLU A 205 -36.46 39.17 19.21
CA GLU A 205 -37.37 39.13 20.36
C GLU A 205 -38.40 40.27 20.33
N LEU A 206 -37.96 41.50 20.05
CA LEU A 206 -38.87 42.64 19.98
C LEU A 206 -39.82 42.53 18.78
N GLN A 207 -39.36 42.02 17.63
CA GLN A 207 -40.22 41.74 16.48
C GLN A 207 -41.23 40.63 16.78
N GLU A 208 -40.82 39.56 17.46
CA GLU A 208 -41.70 38.49 17.92
C GLU A 208 -42.72 39.00 18.95
N ASN A 209 -42.31 39.85 19.88
CA ASN A 209 -43.22 40.48 20.85
C ASN A 209 -44.20 41.43 20.17
N ILE A 210 -43.77 42.23 19.19
CA ILE A 210 -44.67 43.07 18.39
C ILE A 210 -45.65 42.19 17.62
N ALA A 211 -45.19 41.10 17.00
CA ALA A 211 -46.04 40.14 16.31
C ALA A 211 -47.07 39.51 17.27
N ALA A 212 -46.64 39.12 18.47
CA ALA A 212 -47.50 38.56 19.51
C ALA A 212 -48.52 39.57 20.06
N VAL A 213 -48.15 40.86 20.18
CA VAL A 213 -49.08 41.91 20.63
C VAL A 213 -50.03 42.33 19.49
N SER A 214 -49.59 42.23 18.23
CA SER A 214 -50.45 42.44 17.05
C SER A 214 -51.37 41.25 16.76
N PHE A 215 -51.13 40.11 17.42
CA PHE A 215 -52.02 38.96 17.36
C PHE A 215 -53.35 39.29 18.04
N THR A 216 -54.39 39.37 17.23
CA THR A 216 -55.76 39.44 17.73
C THR A 216 -56.42 38.06 17.54
N PRO A 217 -56.97 37.43 18.59
CA PRO A 217 -57.70 36.17 18.48
C PRO A 217 -58.84 36.21 17.45
N GLN A 218 -59.31 37.40 17.10
CA GLN A 218 -60.38 37.67 16.15
C GLN A 218 -59.91 37.79 14.70
N SER A 219 -58.61 38.00 14.44
CA SER A 219 -58.06 38.03 13.08
C SER A 219 -58.16 36.66 12.40
N LYS A 220 -58.21 36.64 11.07
CA LYS A 220 -58.27 35.38 10.29
C LYS A 220 -57.10 34.45 10.61
N MET A 221 -55.90 34.99 10.75
CA MET A 221 -54.70 34.23 11.16
C MET A 221 -54.81 33.75 12.61
N GLY A 222 -55.28 34.62 13.53
CA GLY A 222 -55.46 34.26 14.92
C GLY A 222 -56.47 33.15 15.16
N LYS A 223 -57.61 33.18 14.45
CA LYS A 223 -58.61 32.11 14.48
C LYS A 223 -58.06 30.78 13.96
N MET A 224 -57.27 30.80 12.89
CA MET A 224 -56.64 29.61 12.33
C MET A 224 -55.62 29.00 13.29
N LEU A 225 -54.80 29.83 13.94
CA LEU A 225 -53.81 29.38 14.90
C LEU A 225 -54.46 28.82 16.17
N MET A 226 -55.50 29.47 16.68
CA MET A 226 -56.29 28.95 17.82
C MET A 226 -57.02 27.64 17.48
N ALA A 227 -57.52 27.50 16.25
CA ALA A 227 -58.07 26.22 15.77
C ALA A 227 -56.97 25.14 15.76
N LYS A 228 -55.78 25.45 15.25
CA LYS A 228 -54.64 24.52 15.24
C LYS A 228 -54.15 24.15 16.65
N CYS A 229 -54.16 25.10 17.59
CA CYS A 229 -53.85 24.81 18.99
C CYS A 229 -54.88 23.88 19.61
N ARG A 230 -56.18 24.08 19.33
CA ARG A 230 -57.23 23.15 19.79
C ARG A 230 -57.07 21.76 19.20
N THR A 231 -56.84 21.63 17.89
CA THR A 231 -56.65 20.30 17.27
C THR A 231 -55.40 19.60 17.82
N LEU A 232 -54.29 20.30 18.00
CA LEU A 232 -53.09 19.71 18.61
C LEU A 232 -53.30 19.32 20.08
N GLN A 233 -54.15 20.06 20.80
CA GLN A 233 -54.50 19.72 22.17
C GLN A 233 -55.40 18.48 22.23
N GLU A 234 -56.38 18.38 21.34
CA GLU A 234 -57.24 17.21 21.16
C GLU A 234 -56.41 15.97 20.75
N GLU A 235 -55.49 16.10 19.80
CA GLU A 235 -54.57 15.02 19.39
C GLU A 235 -53.69 14.55 20.55
N ASN A 236 -53.14 15.47 21.35
CA ASN A 236 -52.32 15.10 22.52
C ASN A 236 -53.14 14.42 23.62
N GLU A 237 -54.38 14.86 23.84
CA GLU A 237 -55.30 14.22 24.77
C GLU A 237 -55.68 12.82 24.28
N GLU A 238 -55.92 12.64 22.98
CA GLU A 238 -56.17 11.34 22.37
C GLU A 238 -54.96 10.40 22.49
N ILE A 239 -53.74 10.88 22.24
CA ILE A 239 -52.50 10.10 22.44
C ILE A 239 -52.35 9.69 23.92
N GLY A 240 -52.65 10.60 24.85
CA GLY A 240 -52.67 10.31 26.28
C GLY A 240 -53.67 9.21 26.64
N ASN A 241 -54.90 9.34 26.16
CA ASN A 241 -55.97 8.37 26.37
C ASN A 241 -55.62 7.00 25.77
N GLN A 242 -55.07 6.94 24.55
CA GLN A 242 -54.62 5.69 23.93
C GLN A 242 -53.48 5.03 24.72
N ALA A 243 -52.55 5.82 25.28
CA ALA A 243 -51.48 5.30 26.12
C ALA A 243 -51.98 4.77 27.47
N GLU A 244 -52.96 5.45 28.08
CA GLU A 244 -53.61 5.01 29.31
C GLU A 244 -54.46 3.75 29.09
N GLU A 245 -55.25 3.71 28.01
CA GLU A 245 -56.07 2.57 27.63
C GLU A 245 -55.20 1.35 27.28
N GLY A 246 -54.08 1.55 26.58
CA GLY A 246 -53.14 0.47 26.26
C GLY A 246 -52.54 -0.20 27.49
N LYS A 247 -52.07 0.59 28.47
CA LYS A 247 -51.57 0.05 29.75
C LYS A 247 -52.67 -0.62 30.56
N MET A 248 -53.87 -0.03 30.58
CA MET A 248 -55.02 -0.59 31.29
C MET A 248 -55.44 -1.94 30.69
N HIS A 249 -55.47 -2.05 29.36
CA HIS A 249 -55.80 -3.29 28.65
C HIS A 249 -54.75 -4.39 28.91
N GLU A 250 -53.46 -4.04 28.87
CA GLU A 250 -52.37 -4.99 29.19
C GLU A 250 -52.49 -5.52 30.63
N LEU A 251 -52.73 -4.64 31.60
CA LEU A 251 -52.93 -5.01 33.00
C LEU A 251 -54.18 -5.88 33.18
N ALA A 252 -55.26 -5.57 32.48
CA ALA A 252 -56.49 -6.37 32.51
C ALA A 252 -56.25 -7.79 31.97
N MET A 253 -55.48 -7.93 30.88
CA MET A 253 -55.12 -9.24 30.33
C MET A 253 -54.25 -10.04 31.31
N LYS A 254 -53.24 -9.41 31.93
CA LYS A 254 -52.41 -10.03 32.98
C LYS A 254 -53.25 -10.48 34.17
N LEU A 255 -54.20 -9.66 34.61
CA LEU A 255 -55.12 -9.99 35.71
C LEU A 255 -56.01 -11.19 35.36
N ALA A 256 -56.55 -11.25 34.15
CA ALA A 256 -57.36 -12.38 33.69
C ALA A 256 -56.56 -13.68 33.66
N LEU A 257 -55.34 -13.65 33.15
CA LEU A 257 -54.43 -14.80 33.16
C LEU A 257 -54.14 -15.28 34.58
N GLN A 258 -53.82 -14.36 35.50
CA GLN A 258 -53.58 -14.69 36.91
C GLN A 258 -54.81 -15.29 37.60
N LYS A 259 -56.02 -14.80 37.28
CA LYS A 259 -57.26 -15.40 37.79
C LYS A 259 -57.44 -16.84 37.29
N SER A 260 -57.13 -17.11 36.02
CA SER A 260 -57.18 -18.45 35.44
C SER A 260 -56.20 -19.41 36.12
N GLN A 261 -54.94 -18.98 36.29
CA GLN A 261 -53.92 -19.77 36.98
C GLN A 261 -54.29 -20.07 38.44
N ASN A 262 -54.83 -19.09 39.16
CA ASN A 262 -55.33 -19.30 40.52
C ASN A 262 -56.52 -20.27 40.57
N ALA A 263 -57.43 -20.22 39.60
CA ALA A 263 -58.54 -21.17 39.50
C ALA A 263 -58.04 -22.59 39.26
N GLU A 264 -57.05 -22.76 38.37
CA GLU A 264 -56.42 -24.05 38.11
C GLU A 264 -55.71 -24.62 39.34
N LEU A 265 -54.91 -23.81 40.05
CA LEU A 265 -54.26 -24.22 41.30
C LEU A 265 -55.28 -24.66 42.35
N ARG A 266 -56.38 -23.91 42.52
CA ARG A 266 -57.47 -24.31 43.43
C ARG A 266 -58.09 -25.64 43.03
N SER A 267 -58.31 -25.86 41.73
CA SER A 267 -58.82 -27.14 41.22
C SER A 267 -57.86 -28.30 41.47
N GLN A 268 -56.55 -28.08 41.31
CA GLN A 268 -55.53 -29.09 41.59
C GLN A 268 -55.47 -29.44 43.09
N PHE A 269 -55.51 -28.43 43.98
CA PHE A 269 -55.59 -28.68 45.42
C PHE A 269 -56.84 -29.46 45.81
N GLU A 270 -58.00 -29.09 45.26
CA GLU A 270 -59.26 -29.81 45.49
C GLU A 270 -59.16 -31.28 45.05
N ALA A 271 -58.55 -31.55 43.89
CA ALA A 271 -58.31 -32.91 43.43
C ALA A 271 -57.37 -33.70 44.35
N LEU A 272 -56.30 -33.06 44.84
CA LEU A 272 -55.37 -33.66 45.80
C LEU A 272 -56.05 -33.96 47.14
N TYR A 273 -56.89 -33.06 47.65
CA TYR A 273 -57.66 -33.29 48.87
C TYR A 273 -58.57 -34.52 48.74
N LYS A 274 -59.28 -34.66 47.61
CA LYS A 274 -60.10 -35.84 47.33
C LYS A 274 -59.29 -37.13 47.25
N GLN A 275 -58.11 -37.07 46.64
CA GLN A 275 -57.21 -38.23 46.60
C GLN A 275 -56.72 -38.61 48.00
N MET A 276 -56.34 -37.62 48.81
CA MET A 276 -55.90 -37.83 50.19
C MET A 276 -57.01 -38.45 51.03
N GLU A 277 -58.23 -37.93 50.94
CA GLU A 277 -59.41 -38.50 51.60
C GLU A 277 -59.66 -39.96 51.18
N GLY A 278 -59.52 -40.27 49.88
CA GLY A 278 -59.59 -41.65 49.39
C GLY A 278 -58.54 -42.56 50.02
N LEU A 279 -57.28 -42.11 50.10
CA LEU A 279 -56.19 -42.85 50.72
C LEU A 279 -56.40 -43.02 52.23
N THR A 280 -56.92 -42.01 52.93
CA THR A 280 -57.27 -42.12 54.35
C THR A 280 -58.36 -43.17 54.58
N ASN A 281 -59.42 -43.16 53.76
CA ASN A 281 -60.48 -44.17 53.82
C ASN A 281 -59.95 -45.59 53.56
N ASP A 282 -59.05 -45.76 52.58
CA ASP A 282 -58.44 -47.07 52.29
C ASP A 282 -57.52 -47.53 53.43
N ALA A 283 -56.79 -46.61 54.06
CA ALA A 283 -55.98 -46.91 55.24
C ALA A 283 -56.85 -47.32 56.44
N GLU A 284 -57.99 -46.66 56.67
CA GLU A 284 -58.96 -47.03 57.71
C GLU A 284 -59.54 -48.43 57.47
N ARG A 285 -59.97 -48.73 56.24
CA ARG A 285 -60.46 -50.09 55.87
C ARG A 285 -59.38 -51.15 56.02
N SER A 286 -58.14 -50.82 55.64
CA SER A 286 -57.01 -51.73 55.80
C SER A 286 -56.71 -52.00 57.28
N ASN A 287 -56.72 -50.96 58.11
CA ASN A 287 -56.55 -51.09 59.57
C ASN A 287 -57.67 -51.93 60.20
N GLU A 288 -58.93 -51.73 59.80
CA GLU A 288 -60.06 -52.56 60.25
C GLU A 288 -59.87 -54.03 59.85
N THR A 289 -59.42 -54.29 58.62
CA THR A 289 -59.12 -55.65 58.15
C THR A 289 -58.00 -56.29 58.96
N VAL A 290 -56.93 -55.55 59.25
CA VAL A 290 -55.83 -56.02 60.10
C VAL A 290 -56.33 -56.36 61.50
N TYR A 291 -57.18 -55.53 62.09
CA TYR A 291 -57.77 -55.77 63.41
C TYR A 291 -58.58 -57.08 63.43
N ILE A 292 -59.43 -57.30 62.43
CA ILE A 292 -60.20 -58.56 62.29
C ILE A 292 -59.26 -59.78 62.13
N LEU A 293 -58.18 -59.65 61.35
CA LEU A 293 -57.21 -60.72 61.18
C LEU A 293 -56.45 -61.01 62.47
N GLN A 294 -56.12 -60.00 63.28
CA GLN A 294 -55.51 -60.16 64.60
C GLN A 294 -56.44 -60.91 65.55
N GLU A 295 -57.72 -60.55 65.62
CA GLU A 295 -58.73 -61.25 66.44
C GLU A 295 -58.86 -62.73 66.03
N LYS A 296 -58.91 -63.00 64.72
CA LYS A 296 -58.93 -64.38 64.20
C LYS A 296 -57.66 -65.14 64.54
N LEU A 297 -56.50 -64.49 64.48
CA LEU A 297 -55.22 -65.11 64.82
C LEU A 297 -55.17 -65.46 66.32
N GLU A 298 -55.60 -64.55 67.20
CA GLU A 298 -55.68 -64.79 68.63
C GLU A 298 -56.66 -65.92 68.97
N ALA A 299 -57.82 -65.97 68.31
CA ALA A 299 -58.76 -67.07 68.45
C ALA A 299 -58.13 -68.42 68.04
N LYS A 300 -57.37 -68.45 66.93
CA LYS A 300 -56.63 -69.64 66.49
C LYS A 300 -55.50 -70.00 67.45
N ASP A 301 -54.77 -69.03 67.98
CA ASP A 301 -53.72 -69.27 68.98
C ASP A 301 -54.29 -69.85 70.28
N ASN A 302 -55.45 -69.35 70.72
CA ASN A 302 -56.15 -69.89 71.89
C ASN A 302 -56.65 -71.32 71.63
N GLU A 303 -57.15 -71.61 70.43
CA GLU A 303 -57.52 -72.97 70.03
C GLU A 303 -56.31 -73.90 69.97
N ILE A 304 -55.17 -73.44 69.45
CA ILE A 304 -53.90 -74.19 69.47
C ILE A 304 -53.47 -74.47 70.91
N LYS A 305 -53.54 -73.48 71.81
CA LYS A 305 -53.22 -73.68 73.24
C LYS A 305 -54.14 -74.73 73.87
N ARG A 306 -55.44 -74.69 73.57
CA ARG A 306 -56.43 -75.68 74.04
C ARG A 306 -56.09 -77.09 73.54
N LEU A 307 -55.88 -77.26 72.24
CA LEU A 307 -55.50 -78.54 71.63
C LEU A 307 -54.17 -79.07 72.16
N LYS A 308 -53.18 -78.20 72.40
CA LYS A 308 -51.91 -78.60 73.04
C LYS A 308 -52.13 -79.11 74.46
N LEU A 309 -52.98 -78.46 75.26
CA LEU A 309 -53.31 -78.89 76.61
C LEU A 309 -54.00 -80.27 76.59
N GLU A 310 -54.97 -80.45 75.69
CA GLU A 310 -55.71 -81.70 75.50
C GLU A 310 -54.78 -82.84 75.05
N LEU A 311 -53.85 -82.56 74.13
CA LEU A 311 -52.84 -83.52 73.69
C LEU A 311 -51.90 -83.88 74.86
N HIS A 312 -51.45 -82.91 75.65
CA HIS A 312 -50.62 -83.16 76.82
C HIS A 312 -51.34 -84.00 77.90
N GLN A 313 -52.63 -83.73 78.14
CA GLN A 313 -53.47 -84.57 79.02
C GLN A 313 -53.62 -85.99 78.47
N LYS A 314 -53.81 -86.15 77.15
CA LYS A 314 -53.93 -87.46 76.52
C LYS A 314 -52.62 -88.24 76.58
N THR A 315 -51.47 -87.61 76.35
CA THR A 315 -50.16 -88.22 76.56
C THR A 315 -49.99 -88.65 78.02
N ARG A 316 -50.41 -87.83 78.98
CA ARG A 316 -50.36 -88.16 80.41
C ARG A 316 -51.28 -89.33 80.79
N MET A 317 -52.50 -89.37 80.24
CA MET A 317 -53.42 -90.51 80.41
C MET A 317 -52.93 -91.78 79.70
N GLU A 318 -52.18 -91.67 78.61
CA GLU A 318 -51.51 -92.81 77.96
C GLU A 318 -50.31 -93.29 78.80
N GLU A 319 -49.58 -92.40 79.46
CA GLU A 319 -48.52 -92.74 80.43
C GLU A 319 -49.10 -93.37 81.71
N ASP A 320 -50.19 -92.81 82.25
CA ASP A 320 -50.88 -93.29 83.45
C ASP A 320 -51.62 -94.62 83.19
N ASN A 321 -52.27 -94.82 82.03
CA ASN A 321 -52.84 -96.13 81.66
C ASN A 321 -51.77 -97.21 81.44
N LYS A 322 -50.52 -96.82 81.14
CA LYS A 322 -49.39 -97.74 81.07
C LYS A 322 -48.79 -98.00 82.47
N ALA A 323 -48.99 -97.10 83.42
CA ALA A 323 -48.52 -97.21 84.81
C ALA A 323 -49.54 -97.90 85.76
N ASP A 324 -50.85 -97.73 85.54
CA ASP A 324 -51.94 -98.30 86.36
C ASP A 324 -52.17 -99.80 86.11
N LEU A 325 -51.78 -100.33 84.95
CA LEU A 325 -51.70 -101.78 84.75
C LEU A 325 -50.53 -102.44 85.50
N ALA A 326 -49.56 -101.67 86.01
CA ALA A 326 -48.35 -102.20 86.63
C ALA A 326 -48.35 -102.17 88.17
N LEU A 327 -49.21 -101.38 88.84
CA LEU A 327 -49.05 -101.07 90.27
C LEU A 327 -50.12 -101.61 91.24
N ASP A 328 -51.28 -102.11 90.79
CA ASP A 328 -52.30 -102.70 91.70
C ASP A 328 -52.13 -104.23 91.91
N THR A 329 -50.95 -104.76 91.59
CA THR A 329 -50.59 -106.19 91.72
C THR A 329 -50.00 -106.57 93.09
N SER A 330 -50.05 -105.73 94.14
CA SER A 330 -49.30 -106.02 95.39
C SER A 330 -49.96 -105.74 96.74
N LYS A 331 -51.26 -105.41 96.82
CA LYS A 331 -51.88 -105.07 98.12
C LYS A 331 -53.29 -105.60 98.40
N VAL A 332 -53.67 -106.77 97.85
CA VAL A 332 -54.74 -107.63 98.42
C VAL A 332 -54.44 -109.10 98.06
N LYS A 333 -53.62 -109.79 98.87
CA LYS A 333 -53.48 -111.26 98.88
C LYS A 333 -53.17 -111.74 100.32
N ASP A 334 -54.23 -111.82 101.12
CA ASP A 334 -54.48 -112.69 102.30
C ASP A 334 -55.75 -112.12 102.98
N GLU A 335 -56.97 -112.67 102.95
CA GLU A 335 -57.60 -113.94 102.52
C GLU A 335 -57.87 -113.95 100.99
N MET A 336 -57.37 -114.83 100.11
CA MET A 336 -56.86 -116.22 100.20
C MET A 336 -57.96 -117.20 100.68
N ILE A 337 -58.36 -118.27 99.97
CA ILE A 337 -57.65 -119.01 98.90
C ILE A 337 -58.49 -120.19 98.34
N THR A 338 -58.18 -120.60 97.09
CA THR A 338 -58.33 -121.95 96.47
C THR A 338 -59.74 -122.47 96.13
N ASP A 339 -59.98 -123.23 95.05
CA ASP A 339 -59.10 -124.15 94.31
C ASP A 339 -59.65 -124.49 92.90
N GLU A 340 -58.86 -125.25 92.15
CA GLU A 340 -58.99 -125.85 90.80
C GLU A 340 -58.43 -125.03 89.63
N THR A 341 -57.58 -125.54 88.73
CA THR A 341 -56.48 -126.52 88.71
C THR A 341 -55.98 -126.53 87.25
N ALA A 342 -54.76 -127.01 87.03
CA ALA A 342 -54.26 -127.66 85.81
C ALA A 342 -53.56 -126.81 84.71
N THR A 343 -52.22 -126.83 84.78
CA THR A 343 -51.26 -127.35 83.75
C THR A 343 -51.32 -126.77 82.31
N THR A 344 -50.22 -126.43 81.63
CA THR A 344 -48.98 -127.21 81.42
C THR A 344 -47.95 -126.36 80.62
N ASN A 345 -46.65 -126.56 80.90
CA ASN A 345 -45.45 -126.63 80.03
C ASN A 345 -45.52 -126.02 78.60
N GLU A 346 -44.49 -125.37 78.05
CA GLU A 346 -43.04 -125.63 78.08
C GLU A 346 -42.29 -124.44 77.46
#